data_AF-A0A2V9V8H8-F1
#
_entry.id   AF-A0A2V9V8H8-F1
#
_cell.length_a   1.000
_cell.length_b   1.000
_cell.length_c   1.000
_cell.angle_alpha   90.00
_cell.angle_beta   90.00
_cell.angle_gamma   90.00
#
_symmetry.space_group_name_H-M   'P 1'
#
loop_
_entity.id
_entity.type
_entity.pdbx_description
1 polymer ?
#
loop_
_entity_poly.entity_id
_entity_poly.type
_entity_poly.pdbx_seq_one_letter_code
_entity_poly.pdbx_strand_id
1 'polypeptide(L)' 'SVLNPFNQLHDAKNLFITDGSAMVSSSCVNPSLTYMALTARACDHSVGLMKRGEI' A
#
# COMPACT_ATOMS: atom_id res chain seq x y z
N SER A 1 12.38 -0.05 -5.41
CA SER A 1 11.11 0.38 -4.78
C SER A 1 11.35 0.50 -3.29
N VAL A 2 10.77 1.49 -2.62
CA VAL A 2 10.81 1.62 -1.14
C VAL A 2 9.69 0.79 -0.49
N LEU A 3 8.67 0.45 -1.28
CA LEU A 3 7.51 -0.34 -0.88
C LEU A 3 7.49 -1.70 -1.57
N ASN A 4 6.94 -2.70 -0.88
CA ASN A 4 6.61 -4.00 -1.46
C ASN A 4 5.27 -3.95 -2.23
N PRO A 5 4.82 -5.05 -2.86
CA PRO A 5 3.57 -5.10 -3.63
C PRO A 5 2.29 -4.75 -2.85
N PHE A 6 2.33 -4.79 -1.52
CA PHE A 6 1.20 -4.48 -0.64
C PHE A 6 1.31 -3.09 -0.01
N ASN A 7 2.14 -2.22 -0.60
CA ASN A 7 2.36 -0.86 -0.11
C ASN A 7 2.96 -0.78 1.31
N GLN A 8 3.63 -1.83 1.75
CA GLN A 8 4.34 -1.91 3.04
C GLN A 8 5.82 -1.56 2.85
N LEU A 9 6.43 -0.90 3.82
CA LEU A 9 7.88 -0.65 3.80
C LEU A 9 8.68 -1.93 3.97
N HIS A 10 9.86 -1.96 3.34
CA HIS A 10 10.84 -3.02 3.56
C HIS A 10 11.47 -2.94 4.96
N ASP A 11 11.75 -1.72 5.44
CA ASP A 11 12.47 -1.50 6.70
C ASP A 11 11.55 -1.45 7.93
N ALA A 12 10.25 -1.22 7.73
CA ALA A 12 9.26 -1.07 8.81
C ALA A 12 7.99 -1.87 8.50
N LYS A 13 7.84 -3.04 9.14
CA LYS A 13 6.74 -3.97 8.84
C LYS A 13 5.36 -3.41 9.18
N ASN A 14 5.24 -2.55 10.18
CA ASN A 14 3.97 -1.98 10.63
C ASN A 14 3.61 -0.65 9.93
N LEU A 15 4.36 -0.25 8.89
CA LEU A 15 4.14 1.01 8.17
C LEU A 15 3.71 0.74 6.72
N PHE A 16 2.60 1.36 6.32
CA PHE A 16 2.00 1.26 5.00
C PHE A 16 1.77 2.65 4.40
N ILE A 17 1.94 2.79 3.09
CA ILE A 17 1.78 4.05 2.37
C ILE A 17 0.68 3.89 1.30
N THR A 18 -0.43 4.61 1.45
CA THR A 18 -1.63 4.41 0.63
C THR A 18 -2.07 5.67 -0.12
N ASP A 19 -1.13 6.57 -0.41
CA ASP A 19 -1.36 7.79 -1.19
C ASP A 19 -0.66 7.72 -2.56
N GLY A 20 -0.58 8.85 -3.27
CA GLY A 20 0.07 8.93 -4.57
C GLY A 20 1.58 8.61 -4.56
N SER A 21 2.25 8.65 -3.42
CA SER A 21 3.68 8.32 -3.33
C SER A 21 3.97 6.83 -3.54
N ALA A 22 2.94 5.98 -3.48
CA ALA A 22 3.05 4.57 -3.85
C ALA A 22 3.13 4.35 -5.38
N MET A 23 2.89 5.38 -6.20
CA MET A 23 3.04 5.30 -7.65
C MET A 23 4.46 5.58 -8.10
N VAL A 24 5.02 4.67 -8.91
CA VAL A 24 6.32 4.85 -9.58
C VAL A 24 6.22 5.70 -10.85
N SER A 25 5.00 5.92 -11.35
CA SER A 25 4.72 6.67 -12.58
C SER A 25 3.37 7.38 -12.50
N SER A 26 3.28 8.55 -13.13
CA SER A 26 2.02 9.28 -13.25
C SER A 26 1.27 8.88 -14.52
N SER A 27 -0.06 8.77 -14.43
CA SER A 27 -0.94 8.56 -15.58
C SER A 27 -1.52 9.89 -16.06
N CYS A 28 -1.88 9.98 -17.35
CA CYS A 28 -2.55 11.15 -17.94
C CYS A 28 -4.07 11.19 -17.64
N VAL A 29 -4.58 10.25 -16.85
CA VAL A 29 -5.97 10.19 -16.39
C VAL A 29 -6.05 10.33 -14.87
N ASN A 30 -7.24 10.61 -14.35
CA ASN A 30 -7.44 10.78 -12.91
C ASN A 30 -7.10 9.50 -12.13
N PRO A 31 -6.13 9.53 -11.19
CA PRO A 31 -5.63 8.32 -10.54
C PRO A 31 -6.42 7.91 -9.29
N SER A 32 -7.49 8.62 -8.92
CA SER A 32 -8.14 8.47 -7.61
C SER A 32 -8.69 7.05 -7.40
N LEU A 33 -9.33 6.44 -8.40
CA LEU A 33 -9.82 5.07 -8.32
C LEU A 33 -8.67 4.07 -8.14
N THR A 34 -7.55 4.29 -8.82
CA THR A 34 -6.36 3.46 -8.66
C THR A 34 -5.80 3.59 -7.25
N TYR A 35 -5.72 4.79 -6.68
CA TYR A 35 -5.29 4.99 -5.30
C TYR A 35 -6.21 4.27 -4.32
N MET A 36 -7.53 4.43 -4.46
CA MET A 36 -8.49 3.72 -3.60
C MET A 36 -8.35 2.20 -3.69
N ALA A 37 -8.12 1.65 -4.89
CA ALA A 37 -7.89 0.22 -5.08
C ALA A 37 -6.60 -0.27 -4.40
N LEU A 38 -5.52 0.50 -4.51
CA LEU A 38 -4.26 0.20 -3.81
C LEU A 38 -4.43 0.27 -2.28
N THR A 39 -5.14 1.28 -1.79
CA THR A 39 -5.45 1.43 -0.37
C THR A 39 -6.24 0.24 0.15
N ALA A 40 -7.30 -0.18 -0.56
CA ALA A 40 -8.09 -1.33 -0.16
C ALA A 40 -7.25 -2.61 -0.07
N ARG A 41 -6.36 -2.84 -1.04
CA ARG A 41 -5.42 -3.97 -1.04
C ARG A 41 -4.43 -3.92 0.13
N ALA A 42 -3.86 -2.75 0.42
CA ALA A 42 -2.92 -2.57 1.52
C ALA A 42 -3.59 -2.80 2.88
N CYS A 43 -4.82 -2.30 3.05
CA CYS A 43 -5.61 -2.50 4.27
C CYS A 43 -5.98 -3.97 4.51
N ASP A 44 -6.38 -4.70 3.46
CA ASP A 44 -6.68 -6.13 3.57
C ASP A 44 -5.44 -6.91 4.05
N HIS A 45 -4.28 -6.62 3.45
CA HIS A 45 -3.02 -7.23 3.83
C HIS A 45 -2.61 -6.87 5.28
N SER A 46 -2.71 -5.60 5.67
CA SER A 46 -2.32 -5.14 7.01
C SER A 46 -3.21 -5.74 8.11
N VAL A 47 -4.53 -5.79 7.88
CA VAL A 47 -5.46 -6.43 8.82
C VAL A 47 -5.21 -7.94 8.89
N GLY A 48 -4.94 -8.59 7.75
CA GLY A 48 -4.58 -10.00 7.71
C GLY A 48 -3.33 -10.31 8.53
N LEU A 49 -2.29 -9.49 8.40
CA LEU A 49 -1.07 -9.62 9.18
C LEU A 49 -1.29 -9.38 10.69
N MET A 50 -2.05 -8.34 11.05
CA MET A 50 -2.37 -8.01 12.44
C MET A 50 -3.13 -9.16 13.12
N LYS A 51 -4.09 -9.77 12.42
CA LYS A 51 -4.82 -10.95 12.93
C LYS A 51 -3.92 -12.18 13.16
N ARG A 52 -2.80 -12.29 12.45
CA ARG A 52 -1.80 -13.36 12.63
C ARG A 52 -0.72 -13.02 13.66
N GLY A 53 -0.71 -11.80 14.20
CA GLY A 53 0.34 -11.33 15.11
C GLY A 53 1.69 -11.13 14.43
N GLU A 54 1.70 -10.90 13.11
CA GLU A 54 2.92 -10.66 12.32
C GLU A 54 3.34 -9.18 12.29
N ILE A 55 2.47 -8.29 12.80
CA ILE A 55 2.68 -6.87 13.10
C ILE A 55 1.75 -6.40 14.20
#